data_AF-A0A7J2ST66-F1
#
_entry.id   AF-A0A7J2ST66-F1
#
_cell.length_a   1.000
_cell.length_b   1.000
_cell.length_c   1.000
_cell.angle_alpha   90.00
_cell.angle_beta   90.00
_cell.angle_gamma   90.00
#
_symmetry.space_group_name_H-M   'P 1'
#
loop_
_entity.id
_entity.type
_entity.pdbx_description
1 polymer ?
#
loop_
_entity_poly.entity_id
_entity_poly.type
_entity_poly.pdbx_seq_one_letter_code
_entity_poly.pdbx_strand_id
1 'polypeptide(L)'
;FDSHYLDQLGGLRLSANCFAEIIQRLQGVQPRIMCSLEGGYNLSMLGKLVLTELEVLAGEKPSYSENVEETRNATELIPQVKKFLEDYWSL
;
A
#
# COMPACT_ATOMS: atom_id res chain seq x y z
N PHE A 1 -3.21 7.50 -0.04
CA PHE A 1 -4.42 6.69 0.22
C PHE A 1 -5.46 6.74 -0.90
N ASP A 2 -5.27 7.60 -1.89
CA ASP A 2 -6.09 7.66 -3.11
C ASP A 2 -5.96 6.41 -4.01
N SER A 3 -5.02 5.52 -3.73
CA SER A 3 -4.95 4.17 -4.31
C SER A 3 -5.98 3.17 -3.75
N HIS A 4 -6.74 3.54 -2.71
CA HIS A 4 -7.79 2.70 -2.13
C HIS A 4 -8.93 2.45 -3.12
N TYR A 5 -9.55 1.26 -3.07
CA TYR A 5 -10.56 0.84 -4.04
C TYR A 5 -11.86 1.66 -4.05
N LEU A 6 -12.14 2.42 -2.99
CA LEU A 6 -13.28 3.34 -2.90
C LEU A 6 -12.90 4.80 -3.15
N ASP A 7 -11.63 5.08 -3.44
CA ASP A 7 -11.23 6.43 -3.81
C ASP A 7 -11.71 6.77 -5.23
N GLN A 8 -12.31 7.95 -5.37
CA GLN A 8 -12.95 8.39 -6.61
C GLN A 8 -11.95 8.90 -7.67
N LEU A 9 -10.69 9.18 -7.30
CA LEU A 9 -9.70 9.76 -8.21
C LEU A 9 -8.62 8.76 -8.66
N GLY A 10 -8.20 7.84 -7.79
CA GLY A 10 -7.05 6.97 -8.11
C GLY A 10 -7.33 5.83 -9.09
N GLY A 11 -8.55 5.30 -9.12
CA GLY A 11 -8.93 4.20 -10.04
C GLY A 11 -8.17 2.88 -9.79
N LEU A 12 -7.59 2.72 -8.60
CA LEU A 12 -6.88 1.52 -8.15
C LEU A 12 -7.78 0.66 -7.25
N ARG A 13 -7.26 -0.48 -6.76
CA ARG A 13 -8.03 -1.45 -5.97
C ARG A 13 -7.31 -1.95 -4.72
N LEU A 14 -6.53 -1.09 -4.06
CA LEU A 14 -5.87 -1.49 -2.81
C LEU A 14 -6.89 -1.56 -1.67
N SER A 15 -6.83 -2.63 -0.88
CA SER A 15 -7.57 -2.77 0.37
C SER A 15 -6.78 -2.15 1.53
N ALA A 16 -7.42 -1.96 2.68
CA ALA A 16 -6.71 -1.63 3.93
C ALA A 16 -5.53 -2.58 4.20
N ASN A 17 -5.70 -3.88 3.92
CA ASN A 17 -4.65 -4.89 4.14
C ASN A 17 -3.41 -4.66 3.26
N CYS A 18 -3.57 -4.07 2.07
CA CYS A 18 -2.43 -3.70 1.23
C CYS A 18 -1.54 -2.64 1.90
N PHE A 19 -2.14 -1.63 2.54
CA PHE A 19 -1.38 -0.59 3.25
C PHE A 19 -0.64 -1.17 4.47
N ALA A 20 -1.30 -2.06 5.22
CA ALA A 20 -0.66 -2.79 6.31
C ALA A 20 0.57 -3.59 5.84
N GLU A 21 0.42 -4.37 4.77
CA GLU A 21 1.50 -5.18 4.19
C GLU A 21 2.69 -4.32 3.70
N ILE A 22 2.41 -3.15 3.11
CA ILE A 22 3.45 -2.21 2.67
C ILE A 22 4.29 -1.76 3.88
N ILE A 23 3.65 -1.31 4.97
CA ILE A 23 4.36 -0.89 6.17
C ILE A 23 5.17 -2.05 6.76
N GLN A 24 4.57 -3.23 6.89
CA GLN A 24 5.23 -4.40 7.46
C GLN A 24 6.49 -4.80 6.66
N ARG A 25 6.41 -4.78 5.32
CA ARG A 25 7.56 -5.05 4.44
C ARG A 25 8.66 -4.01 4.58
N LEU A 26 8.29 -2.73 4.64
CA LEU A 26 9.26 -1.64 4.83
C LEU A 26 9.94 -1.73 6.20
N GLN A 27 9.20 -2.09 7.27
CA GLN A 27 9.77 -2.28 8.60
C GLN A 27 10.78 -3.43 8.63
N GLY A 28 10.58 -4.47 7.81
CA GLY A 28 11.53 -5.57 7.65
C GLY A 28 12.87 -5.14 7.03
N VAL A 29 12.91 -4.03 6.29
CA VAL A 29 14.14 -3.42 5.76
C VAL A 29 14.73 -2.41 6.75
N GLN A 30 13.87 -1.57 7.33
CA GLN A 30 14.25 -0.45 8.19
C GLN A 30 13.08 -0.13 9.15
N PRO A 31 13.23 -0.30 10.48
CA PRO A 31 12.13 -0.08 11.44
C PRO A 31 11.76 1.39 11.72
N ARG A 32 12.68 2.33 11.50
CA ARG A 32 12.48 3.78 11.68
C ARG A 32 11.89 4.38 10.40
N ILE A 33 10.58 4.31 10.28
CA ILE A 33 9.81 4.84 9.14
C ILE A 33 9.16 6.16 9.53
N MET A 34 9.15 7.12 8.61
CA MET A 34 8.35 8.33 8.70
C MET A 34 7.36 8.33 7.54
N CYS A 35 6.05 8.34 7.85
CA CYS A 35 5.01 8.49 6.85
C CYS A 35 4.62 9.97 6.69
N SER A 36 4.52 10.43 5.45
CA SER A 36 3.96 11.74 5.08
C SER A 36 2.59 11.50 4.45
N LEU A 37 1.56 12.18 4.95
CA LEU A 37 0.23 12.08 4.36
C LEU A 37 0.20 12.91 3.07
N GLU A 38 -0.10 12.24 1.96
CA GLU A 38 -0.27 12.84 0.63
C GLU A 38 -1.77 12.88 0.26
N GLY A 39 -2.19 12.21 -0.83
CA GLY A 39 -3.57 12.13 -1.28
C GLY A 39 -4.44 11.11 -0.53
N GLY A 40 -5.76 11.26 -0.68
CA GLY A 40 -6.78 10.40 -0.07
C GLY A 40 -8.09 11.16 0.04
N TYR A 41 -8.99 10.92 -0.90
CA TYR A 41 -10.15 11.79 -1.13
C TYR A 41 -11.45 11.15 -0.67
N ASN A 42 -11.46 9.84 -0.40
CA ASN A 42 -12.53 9.20 0.34
C ASN A 42 -12.35 9.41 1.86
N LEU A 43 -12.93 10.49 2.40
CA LEU A 43 -12.81 10.85 3.82
C LEU A 43 -13.39 9.79 4.78
N SER A 44 -14.37 8.99 4.34
CA SER A 44 -14.94 7.90 5.15
C SER A 44 -13.95 6.75 5.37
N MET A 45 -12.98 6.62 4.45
CA MET A 45 -11.93 5.60 4.48
C MET A 45 -10.60 6.13 4.98
N LEU A 46 -10.26 7.39 4.69
CA LEU A 46 -8.96 7.97 5.01
C LEU A 46 -8.51 7.72 6.46
N GLY A 47 -9.39 7.97 7.43
CA GLY A 47 -9.06 7.75 8.84
C GLY A 47 -8.76 6.29 9.18
N LYS A 48 -9.49 5.33 8.58
CA LYS A 48 -9.27 3.89 8.79
C LYS A 48 -7.95 3.42 8.19
N LEU A 49 -7.60 3.95 7.01
CA LEU A 49 -6.37 3.59 6.31
C LEU A 49 -5.14 4.17 7.03
N VAL A 50 -5.21 5.43 7.49
CA VAL A 50 -4.17 6.03 8.33
C VAL A 50 -4.01 5.24 9.63
N LEU A 51 -5.11 4.89 10.31
CA LEU A 51 -5.06 4.07 11.52
C LEU A 51 -4.42 2.71 11.26
N THR A 52 -4.74 2.08 10.13
CA THR A 52 -4.15 0.78 9.73
C THR A 52 -2.62 0.86 9.63
N GLU A 53 -2.07 1.91 9.00
CA GLU A 53 -0.62 2.10 8.95
C GLU A 53 -0.02 2.36 10.34
N LEU A 54 -0.69 3.18 11.17
CA LEU A 54 -0.23 3.50 12.53
C LEU A 54 -0.22 2.27 13.45
N GLU A 55 -1.21 1.39 13.37
CA GLU A 55 -1.27 0.14 14.11
C GLU A 55 -0.06 -0.74 13.77
N VAL A 56 0.24 -0.93 12.48
CA VAL A 56 1.41 -1.71 12.05
C VAL A 56 2.72 -1.03 12.46
N LEU A 57 2.82 0.29 12.33
CA LEU A 57 3.99 1.05 12.81
C LEU A 57 4.22 0.88 14.31
N ALA A 58 3.15 0.78 15.10
CA ALA A 58 3.19 0.52 16.55
C ALA A 58 3.49 -0.96 16.89
N GLY A 59 3.57 -1.85 15.90
CA GLY A 59 3.76 -3.29 16.10
C GLY A 59 2.47 -4.06 16.42
N GLU A 60 1.31 -3.42 16.22
CA GLU A 60 -0.01 -4.00 16.44
C GLU A 60 -0.58 -4.61 15.15
N LYS A 61 -1.60 -5.45 15.30
CA LYS A 61 -2.37 -5.96 14.15
C LYS A 61 -3.43 -4.94 13.72
N PRO A 62 -3.70 -4.80 12.41
CA PRO A 62 -4.78 -3.95 11.94
C PRO A 62 -6.13 -4.31 12.57
N SER A 63 -6.83 -3.32 13.13
CA SER A 63 -8.19 -3.48 13.67
C SER A 63 -9.28 -3.48 12.60
N TYR A 64 -8.94 -3.01 11.40
CA TYR A 64 -9.80 -2.95 10.24
C TYR A 64 -9.22 -3.81 9.11
N SER A 65 -10.09 -4.55 8.43
CA SER A 65 -9.71 -5.33 7.25
C SER A 65 -10.81 -5.34 6.21
N GLU A 66 -10.42 -5.49 4.96
CA GLU A 66 -11.31 -5.51 3.81
C GLU A 66 -10.92 -6.63 2.88
N ASN A 67 -11.91 -7.30 2.30
CA ASN A 67 -11.70 -8.22 1.20
C ASN A 67 -12.07 -7.51 -0.11
N VAL A 68 -11.05 -7.21 -0.92
CA VAL A 68 -11.21 -6.51 -2.20
C VAL A 68 -10.76 -7.46 -3.30
N GLU A 69 -11.67 -7.74 -4.23
CA GLU A 69 -11.35 -8.56 -5.39
C GLU A 69 -10.34 -7.85 -6.30
N GLU A 70 -9.28 -8.57 -6.66
CA GLU A 70 -8.32 -8.18 -7.67
C GLU A 70 -8.96 -8.35 -9.05
N THR A 71 -9.08 -7.25 -9.81
CA THR A 71 -9.67 -7.28 -11.15
C THR A 71 -8.64 -7.03 -12.26
N ARG A 72 -7.41 -6.65 -11.89
CA ARG A 72 -6.29 -6.37 -12.79
C ARG A 72 -5.01 -6.73 -12.06
N ASN A 73 -4.11 -7.43 -12.74
CA ASN A 73 -2.78 -7.75 -12.22
C ASN A 73 -1.69 -7.13 -13.10
N ALA A 74 -0.49 -6.93 -12.53
CA ALA A 74 0.65 -6.32 -13.21
C ALA A 74 1.67 -7.37 -13.72
N THR A 75 1.23 -8.63 -13.92
CA THR A 75 2.13 -9.77 -14.17
C THR A 75 2.99 -9.59 -15.42
N GLU A 76 2.45 -8.96 -16.46
CA GLU A 76 3.18 -8.67 -17.70
C GLU A 76 4.11 -7.45 -17.57
N LEU A 77 3.81 -6.53 -16.66
CA LEU A 77 4.53 -5.27 -16.49
C LEU A 77 5.77 -5.45 -15.59
N ILE A 78 5.68 -6.31 -14.57
CA ILE A 78 6.79 -6.55 -13.63
C ILE A 78 8.08 -7.00 -14.35
N PRO A 79 8.07 -7.98 -15.28
CA PRO A 79 9.28 -8.37 -16.00
C PRO A 79 9.88 -7.24 -16.84
N GLN A 80 9.04 -6.38 -17.42
CA GLN A 80 9.49 -5.23 -18.22
C GLN A 80 10.21 -4.22 -17.35
N VAL A 81 9.67 -3.91 -16.16
CA VAL A 81 10.31 -3.02 -15.18
C VAL A 81 11.63 -3.62 -14.68
N LYS A 82 11.66 -4.93 -14.36
CA LYS A 82 12.89 -5.60 -13.94
C LYS A 82 13.97 -5.54 -15.01
N LYS A 83 13.62 -5.87 -16.26
CA LYS A 83 14.56 -5.78 -17.39
C LYS A 83 15.10 -4.38 -17.58
N PHE A 84 14.26 -3.35 -17.44
CA PHE A 84 14.71 -1.96 -17.56
C PHE A 84 15.69 -1.56 -16.45
N LEU A 85 15.58 -2.16 -15.26
CA LEU A 85 16.38 -1.81 -14.08
C LEU A 85 17.61 -2.70 -13.88
N GLU A 86 17.81 -3.74 -14.70
CA GLU A 86 18.85 -4.77 -14.50
C GLU A 86 20.28 -4.25 -14.57
N ASP A 87 20.51 -3.18 -15.34
CA ASP A 87 21.82 -2.53 -15.46
C ASP A 87 22.22 -1.76 -14.18
N TYR A 88 21.25 -1.45 -13.31
CA TYR A 88 21.45 -0.61 -12.13
C TYR A 88 21.27 -1.37 -10.80
N TRP A 89 20.57 -2.51 -10.82
CA TRP A 89 20.19 -3.26 -9.64
C TRP A 89 20.38 -4.77 -9.86
N SER A 90 20.91 -5.47 -8.83
CA SER A 90 20.93 -6.93 -8.81
C SER A 90 19.55 -7.46 -8.40
N LEU A 91 18.68 -7.71 -9.39
CA LEU A 91 17.25 -8.02 -9.23
C LEU A 91 16.87 -9.50 -9.22
#